data_AF-A0A2V1P1L8-F1
#
_entry.id   AF-A0A2V1P1L8-F1
#
_cell.length_a   1.000
_cell.length_b   1.000
_cell.length_c   1.000
_cell.angle_alpha   90.00
_cell.angle_beta   90.00
_cell.angle_gamma   90.00
#
_symmetry.space_group_name_H-M   'P 1'
#
loop_
_entity.id
_entity.type
_entity.pdbx_description
1 polymer ?
#
loop_
_entity_poly.entity_id
_entity_poly.type
_entity_poly.pdbx_seq_one_letter_code
_entity_poly.pdbx_strand_id
1 'polypeptide(L)'
;MMKTLTAGLLALSLGLGTVTATPAHATLSDEEKVIGLLSLFLLGAAIAQNNDDKSDARRDRRDNRWRELPARCLTSVSTRRGDVRMFGERCLRRHYDHVNRLPARCEISVRGPRHMRHGYVPRCLRHAGFRLERLPN
;
A
#
# COMPACT_ATOMS: atom_id res chain seq x y z
N MET A 1 -34.08 -28.80 -43.73
CA MET A 1 -33.06 -29.82 -44.04
C MET A 1 -31.90 -29.61 -43.07
N MET A 2 -31.53 -30.67 -42.31
CA MET A 2 -30.54 -30.84 -41.21
C MET A 2 -29.95 -29.59 -40.51
N LYS A 3 -30.22 -29.24 -39.24
CA LYS A 3 -29.97 -29.93 -37.94
C LYS A 3 -28.53 -30.40 -37.69
N THR A 4 -27.88 -29.70 -36.73
CA THR A 4 -27.05 -30.22 -35.61
C THR A 4 -25.80 -31.04 -35.94
N LEU A 5 -24.62 -30.42 -36.04
CA LEU A 5 -23.32 -31.11 -35.94
C LEU A 5 -22.18 -30.25 -35.37
N THR A 6 -22.39 -29.53 -34.26
CA THR A 6 -21.27 -28.86 -33.54
C THR A 6 -21.19 -29.18 -32.05
N ALA A 7 -21.86 -30.24 -31.58
CA ALA A 7 -21.81 -30.68 -30.18
C ALA A 7 -20.92 -31.93 -29.93
N GLY A 8 -20.24 -32.47 -30.95
CA GLY A 8 -19.48 -33.73 -30.84
C GLY A 8 -18.03 -33.61 -30.35
N LEU A 9 -17.41 -32.42 -30.43
CA LEU A 9 -15.97 -32.27 -30.12
C LEU A 9 -15.65 -31.88 -28.67
N LEU A 10 -16.65 -31.55 -27.84
CA LEU A 10 -16.43 -31.14 -26.44
C LEU A 10 -16.45 -32.31 -25.43
N ALA A 11 -16.86 -33.52 -25.83
CA ALA A 11 -17.09 -34.62 -24.89
C ALA A 11 -15.88 -35.57 -24.69
N LEU A 12 -14.79 -35.43 -25.46
CA LEU A 12 -13.64 -36.34 -25.35
C LEU A 12 -12.52 -35.89 -24.38
N SER A 13 -12.58 -34.67 -23.83
CA SER A 13 -11.51 -34.13 -22.97
C SER A 13 -11.71 -34.35 -21.47
N LEU A 14 -12.83 -34.93 -21.02
CA LEU A 14 -13.08 -35.20 -19.60
C LEU A 14 -12.89 -36.67 -19.19
N GLY A 15 -12.34 -37.50 -20.09
CA GLY A 15 -12.44 -38.96 -20.01
C GLY A 15 -11.19 -39.76 -19.68
N LEU A 16 -10.11 -39.16 -19.15
CA LEU A 16 -8.90 -39.92 -18.75
C LEU A 16 -8.44 -39.55 -17.34
N GLY A 17 -8.86 -40.35 -16.36
CA GLY A 17 -7.96 -40.88 -15.32
C GLY A 17 -7.62 -39.96 -14.16
N THR A 18 -8.44 -40.04 -13.12
CA THR A 18 -8.13 -39.86 -11.70
C THR A 18 -6.66 -40.13 -11.33
N VAL A 19 -5.94 -39.10 -10.87
CA VAL A 19 -4.69 -39.27 -10.14
C VAL A 19 -5.02 -39.96 -8.82
N THR A 20 -4.73 -41.25 -8.71
CA THR A 20 -4.60 -41.87 -7.41
C THR A 20 -3.40 -41.22 -6.76
N ALA A 21 -3.64 -40.41 -5.72
CA ALA A 21 -2.57 -39.90 -4.88
C ALA A 21 -1.96 -41.09 -4.14
N THR A 22 -1.01 -41.79 -4.77
CA THR A 22 -0.05 -42.58 -4.02
C THR A 22 0.78 -41.56 -3.23
N PRO A 23 0.78 -41.61 -1.89
CA PRO A 23 1.72 -40.81 -1.14
C PRO A 23 3.12 -41.32 -1.53
N ALA A 24 3.87 -40.47 -2.24
CA ALA A 24 5.29 -40.68 -2.43
C ALA A 24 5.97 -40.48 -1.07
N HIS A 25 5.97 -41.52 -0.25
CA HIS A 25 6.92 -41.63 0.86
C HIS A 25 8.29 -41.92 0.22
N ALA A 26 9.01 -40.85 -0.12
CA ALA A 26 10.40 -40.97 -0.53
C ALA A 26 11.24 -41.30 0.72
N THR A 27 11.49 -42.59 0.95
CA THR A 27 12.66 -43.01 1.71
C THR A 27 13.88 -42.66 0.86
N LEU A 28 14.54 -41.55 1.19
CA LEU A 28 15.65 -41.03 0.40
C LEU A 28 16.95 -41.69 0.90
N SER A 29 17.45 -42.68 0.14
CA SER A 29 18.84 -43.13 0.24
C SER A 29 19.76 -42.15 -0.47
N ASP A 30 20.96 -41.96 0.08
CA ASP A 30 21.87 -40.83 -0.19
C ASP A 30 22.49 -40.75 -1.61
N GLU A 31 22.17 -41.64 -2.54
CA GLU A 31 22.86 -41.73 -3.83
C GLU A 31 22.16 -41.04 -5.02
N GLU A 32 20.88 -40.63 -4.92
CA GLU A 32 20.13 -40.08 -6.07
C GLU A 32 19.76 -38.59 -5.93
N LYS A 33 20.69 -37.77 -5.41
CA LYS A 33 20.50 -36.32 -5.22
C LYS A 33 20.73 -35.46 -6.47
N VAL A 34 21.24 -36.03 -7.58
CA VAL A 34 21.78 -35.25 -8.70
C VAL A 34 20.74 -34.91 -9.79
N ILE A 35 19.67 -35.70 -9.96
CA ILE A 35 18.74 -35.54 -11.09
C ILE A 35 17.63 -34.50 -10.80
N GLY A 36 17.26 -34.29 -9.53
CA GLY A 36 16.17 -33.38 -9.16
C GLY A 36 16.54 -31.89 -9.15
N LEU A 37 17.80 -31.54 -8.89
CA LEU A 37 18.23 -30.14 -8.75
C LEU A 37 18.54 -29.46 -10.10
N LEU A 38 19.05 -30.23 -11.07
CA LEU A 38 19.39 -29.71 -12.41
C LEU A 38 18.14 -29.25 -13.18
N SER A 39 17.01 -29.94 -13.03
CA SER A 39 15.75 -29.59 -13.70
C SER A 39 15.14 -28.30 -13.13
N LEU A 40 15.18 -28.08 -11.81
CA LEU A 40 14.77 -26.81 -11.19
C LEU A 40 15.70 -25.64 -11.60
N PHE A 41 17.00 -25.88 -11.72
CA PHE A 41 17.96 -24.83 -12.11
C PHE A 41 17.74 -24.35 -13.55
N LEU A 42 17.47 -25.26 -14.50
CA LEU A 42 17.19 -24.91 -15.90
C LEU A 42 15.84 -24.18 -16.08
N LEU A 43 14.80 -24.58 -15.33
CA LEU A 43 13.50 -23.88 -15.30
C LEU A 43 13.62 -22.49 -14.65
N GLY A 44 14.46 -22.35 -13.62
CA GLY A 44 14.68 -21.08 -12.91
C GLY A 44 15.38 -20.01 -13.75
N ALA A 45 16.31 -20.40 -14.63
CA ALA A 45 17.05 -19.46 -15.48
C ALA A 45 16.17 -18.79 -16.56
N ALA A 46 15.10 -19.46 -17.02
CA ALA A 46 14.16 -18.88 -17.99
C ALA A 46 13.17 -17.87 -17.37
N ILE A 47 13.02 -17.86 -16.04
CA ILE A 47 12.09 -17.00 -15.28
C ILE A 47 12.85 -15.93 -14.48
N ALA A 48 14.17 -15.81 -14.67
CA ALA A 48 14.95 -14.70 -14.14
C ALA A 48 14.68 -13.42 -14.96
N GLN A 49 13.45 -12.90 -14.84
CA GLN A 49 13.09 -11.60 -15.39
C GLN A 49 13.64 -10.51 -14.47
N ASN A 50 14.45 -9.68 -15.10
CA ASN A 50 15.05 -8.42 -14.67
C ASN A 50 14.15 -7.63 -13.71
N ASN A 51 14.61 -7.40 -12.47
CA ASN A 51 13.90 -6.62 -11.46
C ASN A 51 14.72 -5.37 -11.09
N ASP A 52 14.90 -4.46 -12.05
CA ASP A 52 15.64 -3.21 -11.85
C ASP A 52 14.74 -2.01 -11.47
N ASP A 53 13.42 -2.23 -11.30
CA ASP A 53 12.44 -1.20 -10.93
C ASP A 53 12.38 -0.84 -9.43
N LYS A 54 13.37 -1.25 -8.63
CA LYS A 54 13.44 -0.88 -7.20
C LYS A 54 14.14 0.47 -6.96
N SER A 55 14.76 1.03 -8.00
CA SER A 55 15.56 2.26 -7.94
C SER A 55 14.69 3.53 -7.87
N ASP A 56 13.61 3.57 -8.66
CA ASP A 56 12.82 4.79 -8.83
C ASP A 56 11.83 5.02 -7.68
N ALA A 57 11.24 3.94 -7.14
CA ALA A 57 10.38 4.02 -5.95
C ALA A 57 11.10 4.58 -4.71
N ARG A 58 12.44 4.46 -4.64
CA ARG A 58 13.25 5.02 -3.55
C ARG A 58 13.51 6.52 -3.72
N ARG A 59 13.59 7.04 -4.96
CA ARG A 59 13.77 8.48 -5.22
C ARG A 59 12.49 9.27 -4.91
N ASP A 60 11.33 8.77 -5.33
CA ASP A 60 10.03 9.42 -5.07
C ASP A 60 9.68 9.54 -3.58
N ARG A 61 10.06 8.54 -2.76
CA ARG A 61 9.84 8.59 -1.31
C ARG A 61 10.68 9.66 -0.61
N ARG A 62 11.87 9.96 -1.13
CA ARG A 62 12.81 10.90 -0.49
C ARG A 62 12.39 12.34 -0.70
N ASP A 63 11.77 12.63 -1.85
CA ASP A 63 11.27 13.96 -2.20
C ASP A 63 9.98 14.29 -1.44
N ASN A 64 9.06 13.34 -1.24
CA ASN A 64 7.76 13.63 -0.64
C ASN A 64 7.72 13.77 0.90
N ARG A 65 8.86 13.79 1.59
CA ARG A 65 8.90 13.99 3.06
C ARG A 65 8.29 15.31 3.49
N TRP A 66 8.35 16.34 2.65
CA TRP A 66 7.68 17.60 2.93
C TRP A 66 6.17 17.46 3.02
N ARG A 67 5.55 16.36 2.57
CA ARG A 67 4.10 16.12 2.73
C ARG A 67 3.75 15.48 4.06
N GLU A 68 4.73 15.15 4.89
CA GLU A 68 4.52 14.52 6.20
C GLU A 68 4.32 15.60 7.26
N LEU A 69 3.14 15.58 7.87
CA LEU A 69 2.74 16.52 8.91
C LEU A 69 3.10 15.95 10.28
N PRO A 70 3.73 16.76 11.15
CA PRO A 70 4.11 16.30 12.47
C PRO A 70 2.86 16.07 13.32
N ALA A 71 2.66 14.81 13.73
CA ALA A 71 1.44 14.41 14.42
C ALA A 71 1.25 15.13 15.77
N ARG A 72 2.33 15.58 16.39
CA ARG A 72 2.30 16.43 17.60
C ARG A 72 1.53 17.74 17.43
N CYS A 73 1.38 18.23 16.20
CA CYS A 73 0.62 19.45 15.91
C CYS A 73 -0.88 19.20 15.70
N LEU A 74 -1.31 17.94 15.66
CA LEU A 74 -2.72 17.59 15.65
C LEU A 74 -3.29 17.80 17.06
N THR A 75 -4.26 18.70 17.17
CA THR A 75 -4.88 19.05 18.45
C THR A 75 -6.40 19.04 18.33
N SER A 76 -7.07 18.89 19.46
CA SER A 76 -8.51 19.06 19.59
C SER A 76 -8.78 20.39 20.29
N VAL A 77 -9.54 21.27 19.66
CA VAL A 77 -9.92 22.56 20.23
C VAL A 77 -11.39 22.50 20.61
N SER A 78 -11.68 22.66 21.90
CA SER A 78 -13.05 22.78 22.37
C SER A 78 -13.66 24.11 21.96
N THR A 79 -14.79 24.04 21.26
CA THR A 79 -15.58 25.20 20.84
C THR A 79 -16.99 25.08 21.43
N ARG A 80 -17.79 26.16 21.32
CA ARG A 80 -19.20 26.13 21.74
C ARG A 80 -20.06 25.10 20.98
N ARG A 81 -19.62 24.67 19.80
CA ARG A 81 -20.32 23.71 18.93
C ARG A 81 -19.76 22.28 19.06
N GLY A 82 -18.88 22.05 20.03
CA GLY A 82 -18.15 20.80 20.22
C GLY A 82 -16.67 20.91 19.88
N ASP A 83 -15.99 19.77 19.95
CA ASP A 83 -14.56 19.68 19.71
C ASP A 83 -14.23 19.65 18.22
N VAL A 84 -13.27 20.48 17.81
CA VAL A 84 -12.76 20.51 16.44
C VAL A 84 -11.33 20.01 16.42
N ARG A 85 -11.08 18.92 15.69
CA ARG A 85 -9.73 18.42 15.43
C ARG A 85 -9.07 19.18 14.28
N MET A 86 -7.90 19.76 14.54
CA MET A 86 -7.16 20.52 13.55
C MET A 86 -5.66 20.51 13.80
N PHE A 87 -4.88 20.81 12.77
CA PHE A 87 -3.46 21.13 12.93
C PHE A 87 -3.32 22.59 13.34
N GLY A 88 -2.74 22.84 14.51
CA GLY A 88 -2.57 24.21 15.01
C GLY A 88 -1.51 24.97 14.19
N GLU A 89 -1.86 26.12 13.63
CA GLU A 89 -0.95 26.91 12.79
C GLU A 89 0.34 27.29 13.55
N ARG A 90 0.19 27.76 14.80
CA ARG A 90 1.34 28.13 15.65
C ARG A 90 2.28 26.95 15.92
N CYS A 91 1.74 25.74 16.04
CA CYS A 91 2.56 24.54 16.19
C CYS A 91 3.31 24.26 14.89
N LEU A 92 2.60 24.22 13.76
CA LEU A 92 3.20 23.99 12.44
C LEU A 92 4.35 24.98 12.16
N ARG A 93 4.16 26.27 12.41
CA ARG A 93 5.22 27.29 12.22
C ARG A 93 6.50 27.05 13.04
N ARG A 94 6.43 26.32 14.15
CA ARG A 94 7.60 26.00 15.00
C ARG A 94 8.25 24.67 14.67
N HIS A 95 7.53 23.80 13.97
CA HIS A 95 7.76 22.36 14.03
C HIS A 95 7.64 21.67 12.67
N TYR A 96 7.32 22.42 11.64
CA TYR A 96 7.13 21.96 10.28
C TYR A 96 7.69 23.02 9.32
N ASP A 97 8.76 22.70 8.61
CA ASP A 97 9.52 23.67 7.81
C ASP A 97 8.75 24.15 6.57
N HIS A 98 7.69 23.45 6.19
CA HIS A 98 6.97 23.67 4.94
C HIS A 98 5.57 24.27 5.14
N VAL A 99 5.38 25.13 6.16
CA VAL A 99 4.08 25.78 6.41
C VAL A 99 3.56 26.50 5.17
N ASN A 100 4.44 27.16 4.42
CA ASN A 100 4.11 27.92 3.22
C ASN A 100 3.60 27.04 2.06
N ARG A 101 3.73 25.72 2.16
CA ARG A 101 3.18 24.77 1.16
C ARG A 101 1.79 24.26 1.53
N LEU A 102 1.28 24.56 2.74
CA LEU A 102 -0.08 24.15 3.09
C LEU A 102 -1.11 24.92 2.24
N PRO A 103 -2.14 24.23 1.72
CA PRO A 103 -3.18 24.90 0.95
C PRO A 103 -4.03 25.82 1.84
N ALA A 104 -4.14 27.09 1.46
CA ALA A 104 -5.00 28.06 2.14
C ALA A 104 -6.47 27.60 2.19
N ARG A 105 -6.94 26.84 1.19
CA ARG A 105 -8.30 26.26 1.17
C ARG A 105 -8.60 25.31 2.33
N CYS A 106 -7.57 24.79 3.01
CA CYS A 106 -7.72 23.91 4.15
C CYS A 106 -7.62 24.65 5.49
N GLU A 107 -7.35 25.95 5.46
CA GLU A 107 -7.23 26.79 6.66
C GLU A 107 -8.61 27.05 7.27
N ILE A 108 -8.67 27.00 8.60
CA ILE A 108 -9.85 27.31 9.38
C ILE A 108 -9.49 28.18 10.58
N SER A 109 -10.45 28.99 10.99
CA SER A 109 -10.40 29.78 12.21
C SER A 109 -11.49 29.32 13.17
N VAL A 110 -11.09 28.85 14.35
CA VAL A 110 -12.02 28.37 15.38
C VAL A 110 -12.00 29.27 16.61
N ARG A 111 -13.17 29.53 17.18
CA ARG A 111 -13.33 30.26 18.45
C ARG A 111 -13.06 29.29 19.59
N GLY A 112 -11.84 29.31 20.13
CA GLY A 112 -11.50 28.55 21.33
C GLY A 112 -12.03 29.22 22.61
N PRO A 113 -11.79 28.63 23.79
CA PRO A 113 -12.31 29.14 25.06
C PRO A 113 -11.74 30.52 25.44
N ARG A 114 -10.48 30.78 25.07
CA ARG A 114 -9.75 32.00 25.41
C ARG A 114 -9.62 32.97 24.23
N HIS A 115 -9.35 32.45 23.02
CA HIS A 115 -9.04 33.25 21.84
C HIS A 115 -9.35 32.51 20.55
N MET A 116 -9.38 33.23 19.43
CA MET A 116 -9.42 32.62 18.10
C MET A 116 -8.13 31.84 17.82
N ARG A 117 -8.28 30.68 17.19
CA ARG A 117 -7.22 29.77 16.84
C ARG A 117 -7.28 29.49 15.35
N HIS A 118 -6.13 29.65 14.69
CA HIS A 118 -5.94 29.33 13.28
C HIS A 118 -5.31 27.94 13.15
N GLY A 119 -5.67 27.25 12.10
CA GLY A 119 -5.16 25.91 11.82
C GLY A 119 -5.68 25.34 10.53
N TYR A 120 -5.41 24.05 10.33
CA TYR A 120 -5.74 23.36 9.09
C TYR A 120 -6.53 22.09 9.34
N VAL A 121 -7.53 21.83 8.50
CA VAL A 121 -8.42 20.66 8.63
C VAL A 121 -7.68 19.39 8.20
N PRO A 122 -7.55 18.37 9.08
CA PRO A 122 -6.80 17.15 8.76
C PRO A 122 -7.39 16.40 7.56
N ARG A 123 -8.73 16.37 7.44
CA ARG A 123 -9.43 15.75 6.32
C ARG A 123 -9.06 16.42 4.99
N CYS A 124 -9.13 17.74 4.92
CA CYS A 124 -8.76 18.52 3.73
C CYS A 124 -7.30 18.31 3.33
N LEU A 125 -6.39 18.33 4.31
CA LEU A 125 -4.96 18.11 4.05
C LEU A 125 -4.68 16.72 3.47
N ARG A 126 -5.34 15.67 3.97
CA ARG A 126 -5.25 14.33 3.39
C ARG A 126 -5.72 14.29 1.95
N HIS A 127 -6.84 14.94 1.62
CA HIS A 127 -7.30 15.07 0.24
C HIS A 127 -6.35 15.89 -0.63
N ALA A 128 -5.62 16.85 -0.06
CA ALA A 128 -4.58 17.59 -0.74
C ALA A 128 -3.25 16.82 -0.89
N GLY A 129 -3.17 15.58 -0.38
CA GLY A 129 -2.02 14.70 -0.52
C GLY A 129 -1.00 14.78 0.62
N PHE A 130 -1.32 15.44 1.73
CA PHE A 130 -0.50 15.43 2.94
C PHE A 130 -0.78 14.18 3.76
N ARG A 131 0.26 13.65 4.41
CA ARG A 131 0.20 12.46 5.25
C ARG A 131 0.51 12.86 6.68
N LEU A 132 -0.08 12.15 7.64
CA LEU A 132 0.27 12.34 9.04
C LEU A 132 1.40 11.37 9.36
N GLU A 133 2.42 11.84 10.06
CA GLU A 133 3.36 10.95 10.71
C GLU A 133 2.60 10.02 11.66
N ARG A 134 3.00 8.76 11.74
CA ARG A 134 2.40 7.81 12.69
C ARG A 134 2.79 8.27 14.10
N LEU A 135 1.80 8.56 14.95
CA LEU A 135 2.07 8.82 16.37
C LEU A 135 2.78 7.59 16.95
N PRO A 136 3.93 7.74 17.64
CA PRO A 136 4.44 6.65 18.47
C PRO A 136 3.41 6.39 19.57
N ASN A 137 3.02 5.11 19.72
CA ASN A 137 2.13 4.65 20.79
C ASN A 137 2.80 4.82 22.15
#